data_AF-A0A920I926-F1
#
_entry.id   AF-A0A920I926-F1
#
_cell.length_a   1.000
_cell.length_b   1.000
_cell.length_c   1.000
_cell.angle_alpha   90.00
_cell.angle_beta   90.00
_cell.angle_gamma   90.00
#
_symmetry.space_group_name_H-M   'P 1'
#
loop_
_entity.id
_entity.type
_entity.pdbx_description
1 polymer ?
#
loop_
_entity_poly.entity_id
_entity_poly.type
_entity_poly.pdbx_seq_one_letter_code
_entity_poly.pdbx_strand_id
1 'polypeptide(L)'
;MLLLQADIFVTATGNKDVITLDHMRDMKDRAIVCNIGHFDNEIQVSSLSNYVWNEIKPQVDEIEFPDGKRMILLAKGRLVNLGCATDTLHLLCLHHSQIRC
;
A
#
# COMPACT_ATOMS: atom_id res chain seq x y z
N MET A 1 9.04 -5.78 -14.37
CA MET A 1 10.34 -5.10 -14.20
C MET A 1 10.26 -3.81 -13.36
N LEU A 2 9.18 -3.02 -13.46
CA LEU A 2 9.01 -1.81 -12.62
C LEU A 2 8.61 -2.12 -11.16
N LEU A 3 7.81 -3.18 -10.92
CA LEU A 3 7.34 -3.57 -9.58
C LEU A 3 8.48 -3.92 -8.59
N LEU A 4 9.62 -4.42 -9.09
CA LEU A 4 10.75 -4.83 -8.26
C LEU A 4 11.68 -3.67 -7.85
N GLN A 5 11.51 -2.50 -8.47
CA GLN A 5 12.39 -1.34 -8.25
C GLN A 5 11.72 -0.23 -7.44
N ALA A 6 10.39 -0.14 -7.46
CA ALA A 6 9.66 0.89 -6.74
C ALA A 6 9.48 0.55 -5.26
N ASP A 7 9.62 1.56 -4.41
CA ASP A 7 9.42 1.45 -2.96
C ASP A 7 8.00 1.87 -2.53
N ILE A 8 7.30 2.67 -3.34
CA ILE A 8 5.97 3.22 -3.04
C ILE A 8 5.04 3.03 -4.24
N PHE A 9 3.84 2.51 -3.99
CA PHE A 9 2.78 2.29 -4.97
C PHE A 9 1.53 3.06 -4.55
N VAL A 10 1.09 3.97 -5.41
CA VAL A 10 -0.08 4.81 -5.18
C VAL A 10 -1.11 4.56 -6.28
N THR A 11 -2.34 4.25 -5.90
CA THR A 11 -3.48 4.13 -6.82
C THR A 11 -4.33 5.40 -6.80
N ALA A 12 -4.74 5.88 -7.97
CA ALA A 12 -5.44 7.16 -8.15
C ALA A 12 -6.35 7.17 -9.41
N THR A 13 -6.79 5.99 -9.84
CA THR A 13 -7.35 5.78 -11.19
C THR A 13 -8.87 5.79 -11.22
N GLY A 14 -9.52 5.53 -10.08
CA GLY A 14 -10.96 5.25 -10.01
C GLY A 14 -11.37 3.92 -10.67
N ASN A 15 -10.41 3.05 -11.00
CA ASN A 15 -10.65 1.77 -11.66
C ASN A 15 -10.41 0.60 -10.71
N LYS A 16 -11.09 -0.52 -10.95
CA LYS A 16 -11.00 -1.71 -10.10
C LYS A 16 -9.75 -2.53 -10.44
N ASP A 17 -9.22 -3.23 -9.44
CA ASP A 17 -8.20 -4.29 -9.61
C ASP A 17 -6.88 -3.79 -10.24
N VAL A 18 -6.48 -2.56 -9.94
CA VAL A 18 -5.25 -1.92 -10.43
C VAL A 18 -4.02 -2.56 -9.78
N ILE A 19 -4.07 -2.74 -8.46
CA ILE A 19 -3.07 -3.51 -7.71
C ILE A 19 -3.73 -4.82 -7.28
N THR A 20 -3.33 -5.90 -7.95
CA THR A 20 -3.79 -7.26 -7.66
C THR A 20 -2.88 -7.94 -6.64
N LEU A 21 -3.32 -9.11 -6.13
CA LEU A 21 -2.49 -9.94 -5.26
C LEU A 21 -1.14 -10.31 -5.91
N ASP A 22 -1.15 -10.62 -7.20
CA ASP A 22 0.07 -10.99 -7.92
C ASP A 22 1.03 -9.80 -8.06
N HIS A 23 0.51 -8.58 -8.29
CA HIS A 23 1.34 -7.38 -8.23
C HIS A 23 1.99 -7.22 -6.85
N MET A 24 1.23 -7.40 -5.77
CA MET A 24 1.75 -7.28 -4.40
C MET A 24 2.79 -8.35 -4.06
N ARG A 25 2.67 -9.57 -4.63
CA ARG A 25 3.69 -10.62 -4.50
C ARG A 25 5.00 -10.29 -5.22
N ASP A 26 4.93 -9.56 -6.33
CA ASP A 26 6.10 -9.14 -7.10
C ASP A 26 6.75 -7.84 -6.59
N MET A 27 6.15 -7.14 -5.63
CA MET A 27 6.73 -5.95 -5.01
C MET A 27 7.96 -6.28 -4.17
N LYS A 28 8.84 -5.29 -3.97
CA LYS A 28 9.99 -5.36 -3.06
C LYS A 28 9.57 -5.57 -1.59
N ASP A 29 10.46 -6.16 -0.78
CA ASP A 29 10.30 -6.18 0.67
C ASP A 29 10.14 -4.77 1.23
N ARG A 30 9.15 -4.60 2.12
CA ARG A 30 8.70 -3.34 2.73
C ARG A 30 8.22 -2.29 1.74
N ALA A 31 7.74 -2.69 0.57
CA ALA A 31 7.03 -1.77 -0.32
C ALA A 31 5.82 -1.16 0.40
N ILE A 32 5.61 0.14 0.21
CA ILE A 32 4.46 0.88 0.75
C ILE A 32 3.38 0.93 -0.33
N VAL A 33 2.16 0.56 0.03
CA VAL A 33 1.01 0.58 -0.88
C VAL A 33 -0.10 1.45 -0.29
N CYS A 34 -0.65 2.35 -1.11
CA CYS A 34 -1.77 3.18 -0.72
C CYS A 34 -2.71 3.55 -1.88
N ASN A 35 -3.88 4.03 -1.51
CA ASN A 35 -4.91 4.52 -2.42
C ASN A 35 -5.27 5.97 -2.08
N ILE A 36 -5.25 6.82 -3.10
CA ILE A 36 -5.72 8.21 -3.04
C ILE A 36 -6.92 8.46 -3.96
N GLY A 37 -7.35 7.45 -4.72
CA GLY A 37 -8.55 7.48 -5.55
C GLY A 37 -9.83 7.35 -4.75
N HIS A 38 -10.98 7.59 -5.41
CA HIS A 38 -12.28 7.69 -4.74
C HIS A 38 -12.87 6.32 -4.33
N PHE A 39 -12.41 5.23 -4.95
CA PHE A 39 -12.97 3.90 -4.72
C PHE A 39 -11.97 3.00 -4.00
N ASP A 40 -12.44 2.24 -3.01
CA ASP A 40 -11.59 1.35 -2.20
C ASP A 40 -11.16 0.06 -2.95
N ASN A 41 -11.67 -0.15 -4.16
CA ASN A 41 -11.49 -1.37 -4.95
C ASN A 41 -10.33 -1.29 -5.97
N GLU A 42 -9.52 -0.23 -5.92
CA GLU A 42 -8.31 -0.14 -6.75
C GLU A 42 -7.24 -1.16 -6.31
N ILE A 43 -7.21 -1.50 -5.02
CA ILE A 43 -6.31 -2.49 -4.42
C ILE A 43 -7.12 -3.70 -3.95
N GLN A 44 -6.67 -4.91 -4.29
CA GLN A 44 -7.32 -6.15 -3.87
C GLN A 44 -7.01 -6.52 -2.40
N VAL A 45 -7.41 -5.66 -1.45
CA VAL A 45 -7.16 -5.88 -0.01
C VAL A 45 -7.89 -7.11 0.52
N SER A 46 -9.06 -7.44 -0.02
CA SER A 46 -9.81 -8.65 0.35
C SER A 46 -9.01 -9.94 0.10
N SER A 47 -8.15 -9.95 -0.92
CA SER A 47 -7.27 -11.08 -1.23
C SER A 47 -6.16 -11.30 -0.20
N LEU A 48 -5.98 -10.35 0.74
CA LEU A 48 -4.99 -10.42 1.82
C LEU A 48 -5.60 -10.92 3.14
N SER A 49 -6.89 -11.32 3.18
CA SER A 49 -7.59 -11.70 4.42
C SER A 49 -6.95 -12.87 5.17
N ASN A 50 -6.24 -13.74 4.45
CA ASN A 50 -5.62 -14.97 5.00
C ASN A 50 -4.13 -14.78 5.34
N TYR A 51 -3.59 -13.57 5.19
CA TYR A 51 -2.21 -13.26 5.50
C TYR A 51 -2.07 -12.84 6.96
N VAL A 52 -0.83 -12.73 7.44
CA VAL A 52 -0.55 -12.22 8.79
C VAL A 52 -0.52 -10.70 8.74
N TRP A 53 -1.37 -10.07 9.56
CA TRP A 53 -1.47 -8.62 9.70
C TRP A 53 -0.89 -8.17 11.02
N ASN A 54 0.00 -7.20 10.98
CA ASN A 54 0.58 -6.56 12.15
C ASN A 54 0.29 -5.05 12.11
N GLU A 55 -0.58 -4.59 13.01
CA GLU A 55 -0.88 -3.16 13.12
C GLU A 55 0.30 -2.44 13.79
N ILE A 56 1.02 -1.61 13.04
CA ILE A 56 2.13 -0.80 13.57
C ILE A 56 1.57 0.38 14.37
N LYS A 57 0.56 1.03 13.80
CA LYS A 57 -0.22 2.12 14.39
C LYS A 57 -1.56 2.19 13.65
N PRO A 58 -2.55 2.95 14.17
CA PRO A 58 -3.82 3.10 13.47
C PRO A 58 -3.63 3.46 11.99
N GLN A 59 -4.25 2.67 11.11
CA GLN A 59 -4.22 2.82 9.64
C GLN A 59 -2.87 2.54 8.98
N VAL A 60 -1.91 1.96 9.68
CA VAL A 60 -0.66 1.46 9.10
C VAL A 60 -0.49 0.02 9.52
N ASP A 61 -0.73 -0.86 8.56
CA ASP A 61 -0.64 -2.30 8.74
C ASP A 61 0.57 -2.83 7.98
N GLU A 62 1.34 -3.72 8.59
CA GLU A 62 2.35 -4.54 7.90
C GLU A 62 1.75 -5.92 7.61
N ILE A 63 1.92 -6.40 6.39
CA ILE A 63 1.39 -7.67 5.89
C ILE A 63 2.55 -8.56 5.53
N GLU A 64 2.64 -9.72 6.18
CA GLU A 64 3.71 -10.70 5.96
C GLU A 64 3.25 -11.78 4.97
N PHE A 65 4.07 -12.00 3.94
CA PHE A 65 3.90 -13.03 2.93
C PHE A 65 4.61 -14.34 3.33
N PRO A 66 4.19 -15.50 2.78
CA PRO A 66 4.78 -16.80 3.10
C PRO A 66 6.28 -16.94 2.83
N ASP A 67 6.85 -16.09 1.97
CA ASP A 67 8.28 -16.03 1.66
C ASP A 67 9.08 -15.17 2.67
N GLY A 68 8.42 -14.66 3.71
CA GLY A 68 9.00 -13.78 4.73
C GLY A 68 9.09 -12.31 4.31
N LYS A 69 8.65 -11.99 3.09
CA LYS A 69 8.55 -10.62 2.61
C LYS A 69 7.43 -9.89 3.34
N ARG A 70 7.61 -8.59 3.58
CA ARG A 70 6.60 -7.74 4.19
C ARG A 70 6.19 -6.61 3.26
N MET A 71 4.98 -6.13 3.44
CA MET A 71 4.44 -4.97 2.72
C MET A 71 3.71 -4.08 3.71
N ILE A 72 3.86 -2.76 3.56
CA ILE A 72 3.17 -1.78 4.40
C ILE A 72 1.94 -1.30 3.63
N LEU A 73 0.76 -1.50 4.20
CA LEU A 73 -0.51 -1.03 3.64
C LEU A 73 -1.03 0.14 4.46
N LEU A 74 -1.30 1.25 3.79
CA LEU A 74 -1.91 2.42 4.42
C LEU A 74 -3.44 2.37 4.31
N ALA A 75 -4.11 2.74 5.40
CA ALA A 75 -5.57 2.87 5.53
C ALA A 75 -6.38 1.66 5.03
N LYS A 76 -5.78 0.45 5.04
CA LYS A 76 -6.39 -0.77 4.48
C LYS A 76 -6.90 -0.59 3.05
N GLY A 77 -6.18 0.19 2.23
CA GLY A 77 -6.51 0.48 0.83
C GLY A 77 -7.65 1.48 0.59
N ARG A 78 -8.18 2.10 1.65
CA ARG A 78 -9.16 3.20 1.55
C ARG A 78 -8.45 4.55 1.40
N LEU A 79 -9.22 5.60 1.16
CA LEU A 79 -8.71 6.97 0.99
C LEU A 79 -7.75 7.38 2.12
N VAL A 80 -6.46 7.49 1.78
CA VAL A 80 -5.40 7.91 2.71
C VAL A 80 -5.54 9.38 3.11
N ASN A 81 -6.08 10.25 2.26
CA ASN A 81 -6.22 11.68 2.55
C ASN A 81 -7.24 12.01 3.66
N LEU A 82 -8.21 11.14 3.94
CA LEU A 82 -9.22 11.32 5.00
C LEU A 82 -8.95 10.43 6.23
N GLY A 83 -8.28 9.29 6.06
CA GLY A 83 -7.85 8.46 7.18
C GLY A 83 -6.62 9.04 7.89
N CYS A 84 -5.58 9.38 7.15
CA CYS A 84 -4.19 9.53 7.62
C CYS A 84 -3.71 11.00 7.73
N ALA A 85 -4.64 11.94 7.95
CA ALA A 85 -4.46 13.37 7.65
C ALA A 85 -3.43 14.14 8.50
N THR A 86 -2.93 13.62 9.62
CA THR A 86 -2.03 14.39 10.50
C THR A 86 -0.62 13.80 10.63
N ASP A 87 -0.46 12.48 10.82
CA ASP A 87 0.86 11.89 11.13
C ASP A 87 1.37 10.90 10.08
N THR A 88 0.49 10.29 9.28
CA THR A 88 0.89 9.25 8.30
C THR A 88 1.15 9.84 6.91
N LEU A 89 0.52 10.98 6.57
CA LEU A 89 0.95 11.76 5.41
C LEU A 89 2.40 12.25 5.55
N HIS A 90 2.86 12.49 6.80
CA HIS A 90 4.26 12.81 7.08
C HIS A 90 5.20 11.64 6.75
N LEU A 91 4.77 10.38 6.83
CA LEU A 91 5.56 9.21 6.40
C LEU A 91 5.76 9.18 4.87
N LEU A 92 4.75 9.57 4.09
CA LEU A 92 4.88 9.76 2.63
C LEU A 92 5.79 10.94 2.28
N CYS A 93 5.78 12.01 3.08
CA CYS A 93 6.63 13.19 2.87
C CYS A 93 8.07 13.06 3.41
N LEU A 94 8.32 12.23 4.43
CA LEU A 94 9.61 12.14 5.11
C LEU A 94 10.62 11.21 4.42
N HIS A 95 10.18 10.31 3.54
CA HIS A 95 11.10 9.60 2.64
C HIS A 95 11.25 10.38 1.33
N HIS A 96 12.13 11.38 1.40
CA HIS A 96 12.80 12.06 0.30
C HIS A 96 12.26 11.81 -1.13
N SER A 97 11.64 12.85 -1.68
CA SER A 97 12.06 13.41 -2.98
C SER A 97 11.95 12.53 -4.24
N GLN A 98 11.23 11.41 -4.28
CA GLN A 98 10.99 10.67 -5.54
C GLN A 98 9.57 10.09 -5.60
N ILE A 99 8.56 10.96 -5.56
CA ILE A 99 7.31 10.66 -6.29
C ILE A 99 7.63 10.94 -7.76
N ARG A 100 8.17 9.94 -8.47
CA ARG A 100 8.04 9.92 -9.92
C ARG A 100 6.72 9.22 -10.21
N CYS A 101 5.73 10.03 -10.59
CA CYS A 101 4.57 9.57 -11.33
C CYS A 101 4.99 8.72 -12.54
#